data_AF-A0A935V9W5-F1
#
_entry.id   AF-A0A935V9W5-F1
#
_cell.length_a   1.000
_cell.length_b   1.000
_cell.length_c   1.000
_cell.angle_alpha   90.00
_cell.angle_beta   90.00
_cell.angle_gamma   90.00
#
_symmetry.space_group_name_H-M   'P 1'
#
loop_
_entity.id
_entity.type
_entity.pdbx_description
1 polymer ?
#
loop_
_entity_poly.entity_id
_entity_poly.type
_entity_poly.pdbx_seq_one_letter_code
_entity_poly.pdbx_strand_id
1 'polypeptide(L)'
;MSVVIVALVTACGDDDPVAPDPPEPPAHCVDYSTYVHWVSGVALPFSVGTKRAVVSGDYIYVINPGGIRVVRGAATGDLVIAGDAAVTGYFSAEDVATNGAHLFITTPIELQVWTLADPALPALIGSVALPGEGVTVAVDGDLVCVGGWAPMGLQVIDVSQPAAPVIVGSLSSVGGIPLAMEGGLVCTGAMSEIVLVDISTPSAPVEVGRVAVAGDVKAVTLRDRLACVTTFWSGFQVVDVAVPAAPVIVGALTLPDLGEAIALTGTRACVAAGDEGLLIVDISDPATPAFVTRFGTMDETRAVAAAGGMVFAVNHESGLQAVDIRPSDPPAALGHVELAGALDVVTVGHVGLVAAGDLGLQTIDLSDAAQPTVLGGVVLAGAAQAVAMQGSLACVVVEHFGVNEYLGLCLVDVTDLRAPVVVGSVSTPGYALGLAVQGNLVVVADGRRGVQVVDITVPSSPAIIGHVETGSYSYAVALEGSYAYVADTDLLVVDITTPTTPLIVASADLPSAAYDVVLREGYAFVADGEGGLQVVSLASPEAPVVVGSLVLPGFSVGVAVAGDCAYVDNTETGLQVVDISDPTSPQMLGGSDFPDRAQKVAITTDGIAVADLASGLHMLPRHCGQVVGR
;
A
#
# COMPACT_ATOMS: atom_id res chain seq x y z
N MET A 1 8.29 15.87 -18.01
CA MET A 1 7.12 15.50 -18.84
C MET A 1 6.68 14.10 -18.47
N SER A 2 5.60 14.05 -17.70
CA SER A 2 4.62 12.96 -17.67
C SER A 2 5.04 11.72 -16.89
N VAL A 3 5.19 11.92 -15.57
CA VAL A 3 5.30 10.94 -14.47
C VAL A 3 3.95 10.13 -14.35
N VAL A 4 3.65 9.47 -13.20
CA VAL A 4 2.29 9.31 -12.56
C VAL A 4 1.68 7.78 -12.84
N ILE A 5 1.01 6.72 -12.19
CA ILE A 5 0.46 5.99 -10.88
C ILE A 5 -0.87 6.20 -9.94
N VAL A 6 -1.85 5.23 -9.72
CA VAL A 6 -2.92 5.11 -8.60
C VAL A 6 -4.38 5.72 -8.72
N ALA A 7 -5.49 5.24 -8.06
CA ALA A 7 -6.33 3.97 -8.06
C ALA A 7 -7.54 3.96 -7.00
N LEU A 8 -8.68 3.18 -7.13
CA LEU A 8 -9.69 2.55 -6.15
C LEU A 8 -11.24 2.24 -6.56
N VAL A 9 -12.31 2.00 -5.70
CA VAL A 9 -13.25 0.78 -5.48
C VAL A 9 -14.85 0.72 -5.84
N THR A 10 -15.93 0.61 -4.97
CA THR A 10 -17.40 0.07 -5.15
C THR A 10 -18.62 0.41 -4.16
N ALA A 11 -19.93 0.05 -4.43
CA ALA A 11 -21.10 0.03 -3.44
C ALA A 11 -22.39 -0.85 -3.77
N CYS A 12 -23.39 -1.01 -2.84
CA CYS A 12 -24.38 -2.15 -2.70
C CYS A 12 -25.91 -1.86 -2.38
N GLY A 13 -26.74 -2.94 -2.20
CA GLY A 13 -28.06 -3.01 -1.47
C GLY A 13 -29.36 -3.36 -2.28
N ASP A 14 -30.54 -3.78 -1.73
CA ASP A 14 -30.98 -4.49 -0.48
C ASP A 14 -32.53 -4.85 -0.48
N ASP A 15 -33.08 -5.79 0.34
CA ASP A 15 -34.56 -5.99 0.63
C ASP A 15 -34.93 -7.05 1.76
N ASP A 16 -36.00 -6.82 2.58
CA ASP A 16 -36.37 -7.50 3.89
C ASP A 16 -37.84 -8.13 3.89
N PRO A 17 -38.67 -8.45 4.96
CA PRO A 17 -38.55 -8.57 6.45
C PRO A 17 -39.28 -9.77 7.18
N VAL A 18 -39.09 -9.96 8.51
CA VAL A 18 -40.09 -10.38 9.58
C VAL A 18 -39.46 -10.52 11.02
N ALA A 19 -40.20 -10.14 12.10
CA ALA A 19 -39.76 -9.97 13.52
C ALA A 19 -40.58 -10.85 14.55
N PRO A 20 -40.45 -10.82 15.93
CA PRO A 20 -39.79 -9.83 16.84
C PRO A 20 -39.08 -10.27 18.18
N ASP A 21 -38.16 -9.42 18.66
CA ASP A 21 -37.81 -8.88 20.03
C ASP A 21 -37.95 -9.69 21.37
N PRO A 22 -37.26 -9.29 22.48
CA PRO A 22 -35.81 -9.05 22.70
C PRO A 22 -35.30 -9.63 24.07
N PRO A 23 -34.00 -9.45 24.46
CA PRO A 23 -33.68 -8.48 25.54
C PRO A 23 -32.27 -7.79 25.45
N GLU A 24 -32.00 -6.85 26.37
CA GLU A 24 -30.88 -5.87 26.38
C GLU A 24 -29.66 -6.21 27.32
N PRO A 25 -28.56 -5.39 27.41
CA PRO A 25 -27.18 -5.89 27.53
C PRO A 25 -26.40 -5.50 28.81
N PRO A 26 -25.10 -5.86 28.89
CA PRO A 26 -24.03 -4.86 29.10
C PRO A 26 -22.83 -5.08 28.13
N ALA A 27 -22.21 -4.09 27.47
CA ALA A 27 -21.63 -2.80 27.91
C ALA A 27 -20.20 -2.91 28.49
N HIS A 28 -19.19 -2.45 27.72
CA HIS A 28 -18.05 -1.63 28.18
C HIS A 28 -17.18 -1.16 26.99
N CYS A 29 -17.01 0.16 26.84
CA CYS A 29 -16.05 0.78 25.91
C CYS A 29 -15.04 1.63 26.70
N VAL A 30 -13.74 1.46 26.45
CA VAL A 30 -12.63 2.43 26.69
C VAL A 30 -11.44 1.98 25.82
N ASP A 31 -10.46 2.80 25.40
CA ASP A 31 -10.42 4.06 24.62
C ASP A 31 -8.93 4.30 24.23
N TYR A 32 -8.61 5.24 23.34
CA TYR A 32 -7.28 5.46 22.72
C TYR A 32 -6.04 5.56 23.64
N SER A 33 -4.85 5.15 23.15
CA SER A 33 -3.77 6.10 22.71
C SER A 33 -2.37 5.49 22.37
N THR A 34 -1.87 5.82 21.16
CA THR A 34 -0.46 6.00 20.68
C THR A 34 0.74 5.24 21.29
N TYR A 35 1.59 4.64 20.42
CA TYR A 35 2.97 5.07 20.05
C TYR A 35 3.50 4.17 18.90
N VAL A 36 3.45 4.56 17.62
CA VAL A 36 4.53 5.21 16.80
C VAL A 36 5.87 4.46 16.71
N HIS A 37 6.29 4.06 15.49
CA HIS A 37 7.64 4.05 14.87
C HIS A 37 7.86 2.85 13.88
N TRP A 38 8.58 2.88 12.74
CA TRP A 38 9.00 3.95 11.79
C TRP A 38 9.99 3.42 10.70
N VAL A 39 9.65 3.38 9.39
CA VAL A 39 10.58 3.01 8.26
C VAL A 39 10.09 3.75 6.98
N SER A 40 10.89 4.34 6.07
CA SER A 40 11.92 3.72 5.22
C SER A 40 13.19 4.55 4.90
N GLY A 41 14.07 3.96 4.08
CA GLY A 41 15.53 4.15 4.05
C GLY A 41 16.15 5.38 3.39
N VAL A 42 15.49 6.55 3.41
CA VAL A 42 16.25 7.82 3.45
C VAL A 42 15.82 8.56 4.71
N ALA A 43 16.77 8.98 5.54
CA ALA A 43 16.48 9.59 6.84
C ALA A 43 15.91 11.02 6.74
N LEU A 44 14.65 11.11 6.33
CA LEU A 44 13.83 12.33 6.42
C LEU A 44 13.55 12.56 7.92
N PRO A 45 13.78 13.74 8.53
CA PRO A 45 13.47 13.95 9.96
C PRO A 45 11.97 14.26 10.17
N PHE A 46 11.10 13.28 9.97
CA PHE A 46 9.64 13.45 9.85
C PHE A 46 8.84 12.95 11.06
N SER A 47 8.73 13.78 12.10
CA SER A 47 7.74 13.55 13.16
C SER A 47 6.35 13.31 12.58
N VAL A 48 5.66 12.28 13.06
CA VAL A 48 4.31 11.84 12.68
C VAL A 48 3.38 13.03 12.40
N GLY A 49 2.71 13.01 11.23
CA GLY A 49 1.73 14.05 10.85
C GLY A 49 2.07 14.82 9.56
N THR A 50 2.57 14.15 8.52
CA THR A 50 2.62 14.71 7.17
C THR A 50 1.18 14.93 6.68
N LYS A 51 0.81 16.20 6.39
CA LYS A 51 -0.58 16.55 6.02
C LYS A 51 -0.79 16.87 4.54
N ARG A 52 0.24 17.33 3.81
CA ARG A 52 0.06 18.11 2.57
C ARG A 52 1.18 17.98 1.55
N ALA A 53 0.83 18.03 0.26
CA ALA A 53 1.75 18.17 -0.86
C ALA A 53 1.14 18.96 -2.03
N VAL A 54 1.98 19.48 -2.93
CA VAL A 54 1.60 20.11 -4.22
C VAL A 54 2.66 19.84 -5.30
N VAL A 55 2.31 20.01 -6.58
CA VAL A 55 3.22 19.79 -7.73
C VAL A 55 3.39 21.08 -8.52
N SER A 56 4.62 21.42 -8.92
CA SER A 56 4.94 22.44 -9.93
C SER A 56 5.93 21.89 -10.96
N GLY A 57 5.51 21.85 -12.23
CA GLY A 57 6.29 21.22 -13.30
C GLY A 57 6.60 19.75 -13.00
N ASP A 58 7.85 19.35 -13.19
CA ASP A 58 8.37 18.01 -12.88
C ASP A 58 8.62 17.76 -11.37
N TYR A 59 8.30 18.72 -10.49
CA TYR A 59 8.69 18.72 -9.08
C TYR A 59 7.49 18.66 -8.13
N ILE A 60 7.61 17.83 -7.11
CA ILE A 60 6.68 17.58 -6.01
C ILE A 60 7.23 18.24 -4.74
N TYR A 61 6.36 18.91 -3.98
CA TYR A 61 6.69 19.60 -2.74
C TYR A 61 5.86 19.02 -1.60
N VAL A 62 6.49 18.19 -0.77
CA VAL A 62 5.84 17.53 0.39
C VAL A 62 6.13 18.35 1.64
N ILE A 63 5.10 18.75 2.36
CA ILE A 63 5.20 19.67 3.50
C ILE A 63 5.02 18.91 4.80
N ASN A 64 6.05 18.92 5.63
CA ASN A 64 6.20 18.11 6.83
C ASN A 64 6.60 19.01 8.01
N PRO A 65 6.38 18.63 9.28
CA PRO A 65 6.71 19.51 10.41
C PRO A 65 8.19 19.93 10.53
N GLY A 66 9.12 19.21 9.88
CA GLY A 66 10.54 19.57 9.77
C GLY A 66 10.90 20.47 8.57
N GLY A 67 9.99 20.68 7.61
CA GLY A 67 10.18 21.55 6.45
C GLY A 67 9.62 21.01 5.13
N ILE A 68 10.12 21.56 4.02
CA ILE A 68 9.70 21.19 2.66
C ILE A 68 10.69 20.16 2.11
N ARG A 69 10.19 18.99 1.74
CA ARG A 69 10.94 18.01 0.95
C ARG A 69 10.57 18.12 -0.51
N VAL A 70 11.57 18.18 -1.39
CA VAL A 70 11.36 18.21 -2.83
C VAL A 70 11.67 16.86 -3.44
N VAL A 71 10.72 16.33 -4.19
CA VAL A 71 10.84 15.09 -4.95
C VAL A 71 10.62 15.42 -6.43
N ARG A 72 11.21 14.65 -7.35
CA ARG A 72 10.96 14.78 -8.80
C ARG A 72 11.01 13.41 -9.47
N GLY A 73 10.43 13.31 -10.66
CA GLY A 73 10.67 12.17 -11.53
C GLY A 73 12.13 12.12 -12.01
N ALA A 74 12.77 10.97 -11.88
CA ALA A 74 14.00 10.62 -12.58
C ALA A 74 13.69 10.23 -14.03
N ALA A 75 14.71 10.23 -14.90
CA ALA A 75 14.57 9.83 -16.30
C ALA A 75 14.28 8.33 -16.51
N THR A 76 14.36 7.55 -15.43
CA THR A 76 14.05 6.11 -15.31
C THR A 76 12.59 5.83 -14.91
N GLY A 77 11.86 6.85 -14.44
CA GLY A 77 10.50 6.73 -13.89
C GLY A 77 10.43 6.88 -12.37
N ASP A 78 11.52 6.55 -11.66
CA ASP A 78 11.59 6.59 -10.19
C ASP A 78 11.38 7.99 -9.61
N LEU A 79 10.85 8.08 -8.39
CA LEU A 79 10.81 9.32 -7.63
C LEU A 79 12.13 9.51 -6.84
N VAL A 80 12.83 10.60 -7.10
CA VAL A 80 14.09 10.94 -6.40
C VAL A 80 13.97 12.25 -5.64
N ILE A 81 14.57 12.30 -4.45
CA ILE A 81 14.70 13.55 -3.69
C ILE A 81 15.55 14.53 -4.51
N ALA A 82 14.93 15.63 -4.93
CA ALA A 82 15.60 16.70 -5.66
C ALA A 82 16.38 17.62 -4.70
N GLY A 83 15.86 17.79 -3.48
CA GLY A 83 16.46 18.60 -2.42
C GLY A 83 15.55 18.73 -1.21
N ASP A 84 16.03 19.47 -0.21
CA ASP A 84 15.32 19.76 1.03
C ASP A 84 15.46 21.24 1.37
N ALA A 85 14.37 21.86 1.78
CA ALA A 85 14.35 23.21 2.34
C ALA A 85 13.87 23.14 3.80
N ALA A 86 14.86 23.10 4.71
CA ALA A 86 14.63 23.07 6.14
C ALA A 86 14.03 24.39 6.64
N VAL A 87 13.01 24.31 7.51
CA VAL A 87 12.31 25.48 8.06
C VAL A 87 12.79 25.75 9.49
N THR A 88 13.18 26.99 9.78
CA THR A 88 13.65 27.39 11.11
C THR A 88 12.51 27.95 11.97
N GLY A 89 11.76 27.10 12.66
CA GLY A 89 10.71 27.53 13.58
C GLY A 89 9.79 26.39 14.03
N TYR A 90 8.66 26.74 14.64
CA TYR A 90 7.53 25.82 14.79
C TYR A 90 6.73 25.85 13.48
N PHE A 91 6.78 24.77 12.72
CA PHE A 91 6.21 24.68 11.38
C PHE A 91 5.11 23.62 11.37
N SER A 92 3.85 24.05 11.57
CA SER A 92 2.68 23.24 11.23
C SER A 92 2.10 23.81 9.95
N ALA A 93 2.10 23.02 8.88
CA ALA A 93 1.50 23.40 7.60
C ALA A 93 0.09 22.80 7.51
N GLU A 94 -0.92 23.66 7.46
CA GLU A 94 -2.32 23.23 7.41
C GLU A 94 -2.82 23.06 5.97
N ASP A 95 -2.23 23.77 5.00
CA ASP A 95 -2.45 23.55 3.56
C ASP A 95 -1.33 24.18 2.70
N VAL A 96 -1.26 23.78 1.42
CA VAL A 96 -0.27 24.29 0.46
C VAL A 96 -0.83 24.40 -0.96
N ALA A 97 -0.45 25.48 -1.66
CA ALA A 97 -0.76 25.70 -3.07
C ALA A 97 0.46 26.26 -3.84
N THR A 98 0.37 26.33 -5.18
CA THR A 98 1.43 26.91 -6.03
C THR A 98 0.86 27.63 -7.24
N ASN A 99 1.53 28.71 -7.67
CA ASN A 99 1.27 29.38 -8.96
C ASN A 99 2.32 29.02 -10.03
N GLY A 100 3.02 27.90 -9.86
CA GLY A 100 4.12 27.47 -10.72
C GLY A 100 5.47 28.07 -10.34
N ALA A 101 5.52 29.37 -10.02
CA ALA A 101 6.74 30.10 -9.65
C ALA A 101 7.03 30.13 -8.13
N HIS A 102 6.02 29.90 -7.30
CA HIS A 102 6.11 29.99 -5.84
C HIS A 102 5.25 28.92 -5.15
N LEU A 103 5.63 28.53 -3.93
CA LEU A 103 4.76 27.80 -3.00
C LEU A 103 4.15 28.77 -1.99
N PHE A 104 2.91 28.49 -1.62
CA PHE A 104 2.12 29.24 -0.65
C PHE A 104 1.72 28.26 0.44
N ILE A 105 2.38 28.34 1.60
CA ILE A 105 2.20 27.40 2.71
C ILE A 105 1.50 28.14 3.85
N THR A 106 0.29 27.70 4.17
CA THR A 106 -0.48 28.26 5.29
C THR A 106 -0.13 27.51 6.57
N THR A 107 0.13 28.27 7.63
CA THR A 107 0.31 27.80 9.00
C THR A 107 -0.79 28.39 9.90
N PRO A 108 -0.96 27.93 11.15
CA PRO A 108 -1.93 28.50 12.09
C PRO A 108 -1.71 29.98 12.46
N ILE A 109 -0.64 30.64 12.01
CA ILE A 109 -0.32 32.05 12.34
C ILE A 109 0.24 32.90 11.19
N GLU A 110 0.69 32.31 10.08
CA GLU A 110 1.18 33.04 8.90
C GLU A 110 1.00 32.26 7.58
N LEU A 111 0.88 33.00 6.47
CA LEU A 111 1.15 32.47 5.14
C LEU A 111 2.63 32.70 4.80
N GLN A 112 3.34 31.64 4.41
CA GLN A 112 4.71 31.70 3.91
C GLN A 112 4.74 31.63 2.37
N VAL A 113 5.61 32.44 1.76
CA VAL A 113 5.87 32.47 0.32
C VAL A 113 7.29 32.00 0.04
N TRP A 114 7.39 30.87 -0.67
CA TRP A 114 8.67 30.27 -1.05
C TRP A 114 8.87 30.37 -2.56
N THR A 115 10.05 30.81 -3.02
CA THR A 115 10.36 30.86 -4.45
C THR A 115 10.78 29.50 -4.99
N LEU A 116 10.35 29.17 -6.21
CA LEU A 116 10.80 28.01 -6.99
C LEU A 116 11.80 28.41 -8.09
N ALA A 117 12.53 29.51 -7.90
CA ALA A 117 13.59 29.95 -8.82
C ALA A 117 14.72 28.91 -8.97
N ASP A 118 15.00 28.14 -7.92
CA ASP A 118 15.55 26.79 -8.03
C ASP A 118 14.44 25.81 -7.58
N PRO A 119 13.82 25.04 -8.49
CA PRO A 119 12.77 24.10 -8.13
C PRO A 119 13.22 23.01 -7.15
N ALA A 120 14.51 22.67 -7.09
CA ALA A 120 15.05 21.68 -6.16
C ALA A 120 15.34 22.25 -4.76
N LEU A 121 15.53 23.58 -4.66
CA LEU A 121 15.86 24.28 -3.41
C LEU A 121 14.94 25.49 -3.17
N PRO A 122 13.67 25.26 -2.80
CA PRO A 122 12.76 26.32 -2.39
C PRO A 122 13.36 27.20 -1.30
N ALA A 123 13.24 28.52 -1.43
CA ALA A 123 13.70 29.46 -0.43
C ALA A 123 12.56 30.37 0.03
N LEU A 124 12.39 30.50 1.35
CA LEU A 124 11.47 31.47 1.96
C LEU A 124 11.91 32.87 1.56
N ILE A 125 11.06 33.60 0.84
CA ILE A 125 11.35 34.97 0.39
C ILE A 125 10.49 36.01 1.10
N GLY A 126 9.35 35.61 1.66
CA GLY A 126 8.49 36.47 2.46
C GLY A 126 7.44 35.66 3.23
N SER A 127 6.83 36.27 4.23
CA SER A 127 5.63 35.75 4.90
C SER A 127 4.74 36.90 5.34
N VAL A 128 3.47 36.59 5.62
CA VAL A 128 2.51 37.54 6.19
C VAL A 128 1.72 36.89 7.32
N ALA A 129 1.73 37.53 8.49
CA ALA A 129 1.01 37.06 9.66
C ALA A 129 -0.50 37.10 9.45
N LEU A 130 -1.18 36.00 9.74
CA LEU A 130 -2.63 35.85 9.64
C LEU A 130 -3.30 36.36 10.92
N PRO A 131 -4.54 36.89 10.85
CA PRO A 131 -5.27 37.37 12.03
C PRO A 131 -5.92 36.25 12.86
N GLY A 132 -5.65 34.98 12.53
CA GLY A 132 -6.16 33.79 13.20
C GLY A 132 -5.62 32.52 12.54
N GLU A 133 -6.23 31.38 12.87
CA GLU A 133 -5.83 30.06 12.38
C GLU A 133 -6.21 29.87 10.90
N GLY A 134 -5.21 29.90 10.02
CA GLY A 134 -5.35 29.52 8.62
C GLY A 134 -5.29 28.00 8.46
N VAL A 135 -6.21 27.45 7.66
CA VAL A 135 -6.41 25.99 7.54
C VAL A 135 -6.46 25.50 6.08
N THR A 136 -6.77 26.37 5.11
CA THR A 136 -6.75 26.03 3.67
C THR A 136 -6.22 27.19 2.82
N VAL A 137 -5.65 26.90 1.65
CA VAL A 137 -5.06 27.91 0.76
C VAL A 137 -5.30 27.62 -0.72
N ALA A 138 -5.68 28.65 -1.46
CA ALA A 138 -5.76 28.64 -2.93
C ALA A 138 -5.01 29.84 -3.52
N VAL A 139 -4.56 29.72 -4.77
CA VAL A 139 -3.82 30.78 -5.47
C VAL A 139 -4.25 30.87 -6.93
N ASP A 140 -4.33 32.08 -7.46
CA ASP A 140 -4.55 32.38 -8.88
C ASP A 140 -3.71 33.62 -9.24
N GLY A 141 -2.76 33.46 -10.14
CA GLY A 141 -1.78 34.49 -10.51
C GLY A 141 -1.05 35.09 -9.30
N ASP A 142 -1.26 36.38 -9.08
CA ASP A 142 -0.65 37.19 -8.01
C ASP A 142 -1.55 37.33 -6.76
N LEU A 143 -2.63 36.55 -6.64
CA LEU A 143 -3.54 36.55 -5.49
C LEU A 143 -3.57 35.20 -4.79
N VAL A 144 -3.43 35.22 -3.47
CA VAL A 144 -3.57 34.05 -2.59
C VAL A 144 -4.76 34.26 -1.67
N CYS A 145 -5.60 33.24 -1.52
CA CYS A 145 -6.69 33.21 -0.56
C CYS A 145 -6.43 32.17 0.52
N VAL A 146 -6.51 32.59 1.78
CA VAL A 146 -6.36 31.71 2.95
C VAL A 146 -7.69 31.63 3.69
N GLY A 147 -8.25 30.42 3.74
CA GLY A 147 -9.47 30.10 4.51
C GLY A 147 -9.12 29.57 5.90
N GLY A 148 -10.00 29.82 6.87
CA GLY A 148 -9.86 29.33 8.23
C GLY A 148 -11.09 29.66 9.07
N TRP A 149 -11.14 29.10 10.28
CA TRP A 149 -12.32 29.16 11.14
C TRP A 149 -12.64 30.57 11.62
N ALA A 150 -13.90 30.81 12.00
CA ALA A 150 -14.29 32.07 12.64
C ALA A 150 -13.51 32.24 13.98
N PRO A 151 -12.92 33.43 14.25
CA PRO A 151 -13.22 34.72 13.65
C PRO A 151 -12.35 35.13 12.44
N MET A 152 -11.43 34.28 11.96
CA MET A 152 -10.54 34.65 10.85
C MET A 152 -11.31 34.78 9.53
N GLY A 153 -12.06 33.74 9.16
CA GLY A 153 -12.71 33.67 7.84
C GLY A 153 -11.70 33.72 6.68
N LEU A 154 -12.16 34.20 5.53
CA LEU A 154 -11.31 34.32 4.34
C LEU A 154 -10.38 35.55 4.42
N GLN A 155 -9.09 35.35 4.15
CA GLN A 155 -8.11 36.42 3.92
C GLN A 155 -7.73 36.44 2.44
N VAL A 156 -7.58 37.64 1.86
CA VAL A 156 -7.10 37.85 0.48
C VAL A 156 -5.75 38.56 0.54
N ILE A 157 -4.73 37.95 -0.06
CA ILE A 157 -3.33 38.35 0.03
C ILE A 157 -2.80 38.63 -1.37
N ASP A 158 -2.27 39.84 -1.55
CA ASP A 158 -1.52 40.25 -2.74
C ASP A 158 -0.09 39.72 -2.62
N VAL A 159 0.33 38.94 -3.62
CA VAL A 159 1.68 38.39 -3.75
C VAL A 159 2.39 38.86 -5.02
N SER A 160 1.91 39.93 -5.66
CA SER A 160 2.57 40.58 -6.82
C SER A 160 3.98 41.10 -6.50
N GLN A 161 4.31 41.25 -5.21
CA GLN A 161 5.68 41.29 -4.69
C GLN A 161 5.89 40.07 -3.76
N PRO A 162 6.31 38.91 -4.28
CA PRO A 162 6.35 37.65 -3.51
C PRO A 162 7.23 37.68 -2.24
N ALA A 163 8.23 38.56 -2.20
CA ALA A 163 9.10 38.76 -1.04
C ALA A 163 8.54 39.74 0.03
N ALA A 164 7.37 40.34 -0.24
CA ALA A 164 6.67 41.25 0.66
C ALA A 164 5.14 41.10 0.50
N PRO A 165 4.58 39.90 0.79
CA PRO A 165 3.14 39.64 0.65
C PRO A 165 2.31 40.50 1.61
N VAL A 166 1.12 40.92 1.18
CA VAL A 166 0.25 41.84 1.94
C VAL A 166 -1.19 41.34 1.97
N ILE A 167 -1.78 41.17 3.17
CA ILE A 167 -3.24 41.03 3.31
C ILE A 167 -3.89 42.33 2.82
N VAL A 168 -4.61 42.27 1.71
CA VAL A 168 -5.28 43.41 1.09
C VAL A 168 -6.75 43.51 1.48
N GLY A 169 -7.41 42.38 1.74
CA GLY A 169 -8.81 42.31 2.14
C GLY A 169 -9.16 41.05 2.92
N SER A 170 -10.33 41.02 3.55
CA SER A 170 -10.81 39.87 4.32
C SER A 170 -12.34 39.83 4.45
N LEU A 171 -12.89 38.64 4.70
CA LEU A 171 -14.31 38.36 4.80
C LEU A 171 -14.60 37.36 5.93
N SER A 172 -14.79 37.89 7.15
CA SER A 172 -14.97 37.08 8.36
C SER A 172 -16.30 36.31 8.46
N SER A 173 -17.26 36.59 7.57
CA SER A 173 -18.52 35.83 7.45
C SER A 173 -18.38 34.51 6.71
N VAL A 174 -17.24 34.26 6.05
CA VAL A 174 -16.96 33.07 5.26
C VAL A 174 -15.75 32.35 5.86
N GLY A 175 -15.99 31.50 6.87
CA GLY A 175 -15.00 30.62 7.47
C GLY A 175 -15.21 29.19 7.00
N GLY A 176 -14.57 28.83 5.88
CA GLY A 176 -14.82 27.60 5.16
C GLY A 176 -13.55 26.82 4.81
N ILE A 177 -13.70 25.51 4.77
CA ILE A 177 -12.77 24.50 4.27
C ILE A 177 -13.67 23.45 3.61
N PRO A 178 -13.37 22.95 2.40
CA PRO A 178 -12.26 23.24 1.49
C PRO A 178 -12.38 24.62 0.80
N LEU A 179 -11.37 25.01 0.01
CA LEU A 179 -11.37 26.25 -0.78
C LEU A 179 -10.68 26.06 -2.15
N ALA A 180 -11.24 26.65 -3.20
CA ALA A 180 -10.71 26.68 -4.57
C ALA A 180 -10.90 28.08 -5.20
N MET A 181 -10.12 28.41 -6.23
CA MET A 181 -10.11 29.75 -6.83
C MET A 181 -9.82 29.72 -8.34
N GLU A 182 -10.54 30.53 -9.12
CA GLU A 182 -10.35 30.71 -10.57
C GLU A 182 -10.84 32.10 -11.01
N GLY A 183 -10.03 32.86 -11.75
CA GLY A 183 -10.45 34.07 -12.45
C GLY A 183 -10.93 35.21 -11.54
N GLY A 184 -10.44 35.25 -10.30
CA GLY A 184 -10.91 36.18 -9.27
C GLY A 184 -12.22 35.77 -8.58
N LEU A 185 -12.68 34.53 -8.75
CA LEU A 185 -13.77 33.91 -7.99
C LEU A 185 -13.23 32.85 -7.03
N VAL A 186 -13.58 32.93 -5.76
CA VAL A 186 -13.34 31.91 -4.74
C VAL A 186 -14.60 31.08 -4.52
N CYS A 187 -14.43 29.76 -4.42
CA CYS A 187 -15.48 28.82 -4.01
C CYS A 187 -15.01 28.06 -2.76
N THR A 188 -15.82 27.99 -1.72
CA THR A 188 -15.46 27.35 -0.45
C THR A 188 -16.63 26.62 0.21
N GLY A 189 -16.35 25.50 0.87
CA GLY A 189 -17.35 24.73 1.62
C GLY A 189 -17.59 25.29 3.02
N ALA A 190 -18.86 25.33 3.44
CA ALA A 190 -19.30 25.78 4.74
C ALA A 190 -20.45 24.88 5.24
N MET A 191 -20.09 23.79 5.95
CA MET A 191 -21.01 22.68 6.25
C MET A 191 -21.68 22.18 4.96
N SER A 192 -23.00 22.06 4.91
CA SER A 192 -23.77 21.56 3.76
C SER A 192 -24.06 22.63 2.69
N GLU A 193 -23.23 23.67 2.59
CA GLU A 193 -23.31 24.72 1.57
C GLU A 193 -21.95 24.95 0.90
N ILE A 194 -21.95 25.36 -0.37
CA ILE A 194 -20.81 26.07 -0.96
C ILE A 194 -21.13 27.57 -1.07
N VAL A 195 -20.11 28.38 -0.80
CA VAL A 195 -20.16 29.85 -0.81
C VAL A 195 -19.23 30.38 -1.90
N LEU A 196 -19.71 31.36 -2.66
CA LEU A 196 -18.97 32.03 -3.72
C LEU A 196 -18.62 33.46 -3.32
N VAL A 197 -17.33 33.80 -3.40
CA VAL A 197 -16.80 35.12 -3.05
C VAL A 197 -16.08 35.71 -4.26
N ASP A 198 -16.51 36.89 -4.69
CA ASP A 198 -15.84 37.70 -5.71
C ASP A 198 -14.68 38.45 -5.05
N ILE A 199 -13.47 38.26 -5.58
CA ILE A 199 -12.24 38.94 -5.14
C ILE A 199 -11.64 39.83 -6.25
N SER A 200 -12.37 40.10 -7.33
CA SER A 200 -11.95 40.97 -8.44
C SER A 200 -11.58 42.40 -8.01
N THR A 201 -12.05 42.81 -6.83
CA THR A 201 -11.47 43.90 -6.04
C THR A 201 -10.84 43.30 -4.77
N PRO A 202 -9.54 42.95 -4.76
CA PRO A 202 -8.93 42.16 -3.67
C PRO A 202 -9.02 42.80 -2.28
N SER A 203 -9.11 44.13 -2.21
CA SER A 203 -9.27 44.88 -0.96
C SER A 203 -10.72 44.96 -0.44
N ALA A 204 -11.68 44.36 -1.15
CA ALA A 204 -13.09 44.34 -0.80
C ALA A 204 -13.74 43.03 -1.30
N PRO A 205 -13.34 41.86 -0.77
CA PRO A 205 -13.98 40.58 -1.11
C PRO A 205 -15.45 40.59 -0.68
N VAL A 206 -16.33 40.08 -1.55
CA VAL A 206 -17.79 40.07 -1.33
C VAL A 206 -18.36 38.69 -1.62
N GLU A 207 -19.13 38.13 -0.69
CA GLU A 207 -19.99 36.99 -0.96
C GLU A 207 -21.02 37.37 -2.03
N VAL A 208 -20.94 36.73 -3.19
CA VAL A 208 -21.82 36.97 -4.33
C VAL A 208 -22.96 35.96 -4.42
N GLY A 209 -22.75 34.73 -3.96
CA GLY A 209 -23.77 33.69 -3.99
C GLY A 209 -23.43 32.45 -3.16
N ARG A 210 -24.39 31.54 -3.08
CA ARG A 210 -24.37 30.38 -2.19
C ARG A 210 -25.34 29.33 -2.72
N VAL A 211 -25.02 28.05 -2.59
CA VAL A 211 -25.96 26.95 -2.85
C VAL A 211 -25.77 25.82 -1.83
N ALA A 212 -26.89 25.33 -1.29
CA ALA A 212 -26.91 24.16 -0.43
C ALA A 212 -26.64 22.90 -1.27
N VAL A 213 -25.68 22.10 -0.81
CA VAL A 213 -25.33 20.79 -1.37
C VAL A 213 -25.98 19.68 -0.54
N ALA A 214 -26.01 18.46 -1.07
CA ALA A 214 -26.42 17.30 -0.29
C ALA A 214 -25.25 16.91 0.63
N GLY A 215 -25.43 17.04 1.95
CA GLY A 215 -24.41 16.70 2.96
C GLY A 215 -23.26 17.70 3.08
N ASP A 216 -22.43 17.53 4.10
CA ASP A 216 -21.36 18.47 4.42
C ASP A 216 -20.18 18.38 3.44
N VAL A 217 -19.70 19.53 2.95
CA VAL A 217 -18.63 19.61 1.94
C VAL A 217 -17.31 19.06 2.48
N LYS A 218 -16.70 18.16 1.72
CA LYS A 218 -15.40 17.54 2.00
C LYS A 218 -14.29 18.11 1.13
N ALA A 219 -14.47 18.12 -0.19
CA ALA A 219 -13.55 18.74 -1.14
C ALA A 219 -14.29 19.57 -2.21
N VAL A 220 -13.61 20.59 -2.73
CA VAL A 220 -14.10 21.46 -3.80
C VAL A 220 -12.96 21.78 -4.76
N THR A 221 -13.27 21.84 -6.04
CA THR A 221 -12.34 22.25 -7.09
C THR A 221 -13.12 23.03 -8.15
N LEU A 222 -12.49 24.04 -8.75
CA LEU A 222 -13.13 25.01 -9.64
C LEU A 222 -12.33 25.10 -10.94
N ARG A 223 -13.00 24.94 -12.09
CA ARG A 223 -12.39 25.13 -13.41
C ARG A 223 -13.45 25.41 -14.47
N ASP A 224 -13.17 26.30 -15.43
CA ASP A 224 -14.08 26.74 -16.49
C ASP A 224 -15.44 27.27 -15.95
N ARG A 225 -15.46 27.79 -14.71
CA ARG A 225 -16.66 28.10 -13.90
C ARG A 225 -17.61 26.93 -13.61
N LEU A 226 -17.08 25.71 -13.55
CA LEU A 226 -17.72 24.56 -12.92
C LEU A 226 -17.04 24.28 -11.58
N ALA A 227 -17.80 24.35 -10.48
CA ALA A 227 -17.35 23.88 -9.18
C ALA A 227 -17.77 22.41 -9.01
N CYS A 228 -16.79 21.50 -8.92
CA CYS A 228 -17.04 20.11 -8.55
C CYS A 228 -16.85 19.97 -7.03
N VAL A 229 -17.81 19.32 -6.38
CA VAL A 229 -17.94 19.23 -4.92
C VAL A 229 -18.10 17.77 -4.52
N THR A 230 -17.49 17.36 -3.41
CA THR A 230 -17.78 16.09 -2.75
C THR A 230 -18.27 16.33 -1.34
N THR A 231 -19.12 15.44 -0.86
CA THR A 231 -19.81 15.61 0.43
C THR A 231 -19.87 14.31 1.23
N PHE A 232 -19.87 14.46 2.55
CA PHE A 232 -20.02 13.34 3.47
C PHE A 232 -21.33 12.58 3.19
N TRP A 233 -21.23 11.27 2.99
CA TRP A 233 -22.35 10.32 2.82
C TRP A 233 -23.32 10.58 1.65
N SER A 234 -23.00 11.48 0.72
CA SER A 234 -23.96 11.93 -0.31
C SER A 234 -23.40 12.23 -1.70
N GLY A 235 -22.07 12.13 -1.88
CA GLY A 235 -21.46 11.83 -3.18
C GLY A 235 -20.74 13.01 -3.85
N PHE A 236 -20.92 13.13 -5.16
CA PHE A 236 -20.24 14.10 -6.04
C PHE A 236 -21.28 14.97 -6.75
N GLN A 237 -21.06 16.29 -6.74
CA GLN A 237 -21.97 17.26 -7.36
C GLN A 237 -21.20 18.23 -8.25
N VAL A 238 -21.79 18.56 -9.40
CA VAL A 238 -21.28 19.57 -10.33
C VAL A 238 -22.19 20.79 -10.27
N VAL A 239 -21.61 21.93 -9.93
CA VAL A 239 -22.29 23.22 -9.81
C VAL A 239 -21.81 24.15 -10.91
N ASP A 240 -22.74 24.64 -11.72
CA ASP A 240 -22.51 25.76 -12.63
C ASP A 240 -22.42 27.05 -11.80
N VAL A 241 -21.26 27.70 -11.86
CA VAL A 241 -20.98 28.99 -11.22
C VAL A 241 -20.71 30.08 -12.25
N ALA A 242 -21.13 29.89 -13.52
CA ALA A 242 -20.98 30.85 -14.61
C ALA A 242 -21.64 32.21 -14.32
N VAL A 243 -22.68 32.22 -13.50
CA VAL A 243 -23.27 33.40 -12.84
C VAL A 243 -23.09 33.25 -11.32
N PRO A 244 -22.03 33.82 -10.72
CA PRO A 244 -21.72 33.62 -9.29
C PRO A 244 -22.80 34.09 -8.32
N ALA A 245 -23.72 34.96 -8.75
CA ALA A 245 -24.87 35.41 -7.98
C ALA A 245 -26.09 34.46 -8.02
N ALA A 246 -26.02 33.38 -8.80
CA ALA A 246 -27.05 32.36 -8.92
C ALA A 246 -26.42 30.99 -9.29
N PRO A 247 -25.59 30.40 -8.41
CA PRO A 247 -25.01 29.08 -8.64
C PRO A 247 -26.09 27.99 -8.68
N VAL A 248 -25.93 27.00 -9.58
CA VAL A 248 -26.91 25.94 -9.81
C VAL A 248 -26.22 24.58 -9.85
N ILE A 249 -26.67 23.63 -9.01
CA ILE A 249 -26.30 22.22 -9.16
C ILE A 249 -26.88 21.75 -10.50
N VAL A 250 -26.00 21.45 -11.46
CA VAL A 250 -26.38 20.98 -12.81
C VAL A 250 -26.37 19.46 -12.91
N GLY A 251 -25.51 18.78 -12.16
CA GLY A 251 -25.40 17.34 -12.14
C GLY A 251 -24.99 16.80 -10.77
N ALA A 252 -25.32 15.54 -10.50
CA ALA A 252 -24.91 14.82 -9.30
C ALA A 252 -24.70 13.33 -9.62
N LEU A 253 -23.76 12.72 -8.93
CA LEU A 253 -23.42 11.30 -9.00
C LEU A 253 -23.24 10.80 -7.56
N THR A 254 -24.06 9.82 -7.14
CA THR A 254 -23.83 9.12 -5.88
C THR A 254 -22.48 8.41 -5.96
N LEU A 255 -21.59 8.67 -5.00
CA LEU A 255 -20.32 7.97 -4.90
C LEU A 255 -20.48 6.68 -4.10
N PRO A 256 -19.57 5.70 -4.33
CA PRO A 256 -19.50 4.49 -3.53
C PRO A 256 -19.24 4.74 -2.03
N ASP A 257 -18.27 5.61 -1.70
CA ASP A 257 -17.92 6.02 -0.34
C ASP A 257 -17.48 7.51 -0.32
N LEU A 258 -17.04 8.01 0.84
CA LEU A 258 -16.66 9.37 1.17
C LEU A 258 -15.61 9.96 0.21
N GLY A 259 -16.04 10.87 -0.66
CA GLY A 259 -15.17 11.65 -1.55
C GLY A 259 -14.22 12.60 -0.80
N GLU A 260 -13.14 12.08 -0.24
CA GLU A 260 -12.07 12.79 0.48
C GLU A 260 -11.47 13.96 -0.32
N ALA A 261 -11.24 13.79 -1.63
CA ALA A 261 -10.64 14.83 -2.48
C ALA A 261 -10.99 14.73 -3.97
N ILE A 262 -10.82 15.83 -4.71
CA ILE A 262 -11.14 15.95 -6.15
C ILE A 262 -10.04 16.72 -6.89
N ALA A 263 -9.72 16.29 -8.11
CA ALA A 263 -9.06 17.14 -9.11
C ALA A 263 -9.67 16.97 -10.52
N LEU A 264 -9.51 17.97 -11.41
CA LEU A 264 -10.12 17.98 -12.76
C LEU A 264 -9.10 17.93 -13.90
N THR A 265 -9.12 16.89 -14.75
CA THR A 265 -8.26 16.75 -15.95
C THR A 265 -9.09 16.68 -17.22
N GLY A 266 -9.09 17.73 -18.05
CA GLY A 266 -9.94 17.79 -19.23
C GLY A 266 -11.42 17.56 -18.88
N THR A 267 -12.09 16.63 -19.55
CA THR A 267 -13.47 16.23 -19.24
C THR A 267 -13.57 15.09 -18.21
N ARG A 268 -12.62 15.01 -17.28
CA ARG A 268 -12.64 14.07 -16.15
C ARG A 268 -12.51 14.79 -14.81
N ALA A 269 -13.28 14.33 -13.83
CA ALA A 269 -12.99 14.51 -12.42
C ALA A 269 -12.38 13.21 -11.88
N CYS A 270 -11.43 13.35 -10.97
CA CYS A 270 -10.74 12.24 -10.33
C CYS A 270 -10.93 12.41 -8.83
N VAL A 271 -11.63 11.47 -8.20
CA VAL A 271 -12.17 11.60 -6.85
C VAL A 271 -11.60 10.51 -5.97
N ALA A 272 -10.84 10.85 -4.93
CA ALA A 272 -10.46 9.91 -3.90
C ALA A 272 -11.65 9.71 -2.95
N ALA A 273 -12.06 8.47 -2.73
CA ALA A 273 -13.32 8.09 -2.11
C ALA A 273 -13.16 7.08 -0.94
N GLY A 274 -12.24 7.32 -0.01
CA GLY A 274 -12.13 6.55 1.25
C GLY A 274 -11.61 5.12 1.07
N ASP A 275 -12.30 4.13 1.65
CA ASP A 275 -12.06 2.70 1.33
C ASP A 275 -12.18 2.49 -0.18
N GLU A 276 -13.07 3.25 -0.81
CA GLU A 276 -13.37 3.17 -2.22
C GLU A 276 -12.56 4.16 -3.10
N GLY A 277 -11.50 4.79 -2.55
CA GLY A 277 -10.43 5.61 -3.17
C GLY A 277 -10.61 6.19 -4.60
N LEU A 278 -9.61 6.19 -5.50
CA LEU A 278 -9.65 6.98 -6.74
C LEU A 278 -10.59 6.44 -7.84
N LEU A 279 -11.76 7.05 -7.88
CA LEU A 279 -12.77 6.94 -8.93
C LEU A 279 -12.45 7.92 -10.07
N ILE A 280 -12.64 7.47 -11.32
CA ILE A 280 -12.64 8.36 -12.48
C ILE A 280 -14.07 8.64 -12.92
N VAL A 281 -14.44 9.92 -12.98
CA VAL A 281 -15.78 10.41 -13.34
C VAL A 281 -15.70 11.23 -14.63
N ASP A 282 -16.59 10.95 -15.58
CA ASP A 282 -16.83 11.74 -16.78
C ASP A 282 -17.60 13.00 -16.42
N ILE A 283 -17.09 14.16 -16.83
CA ILE A 283 -17.77 15.46 -16.73
C ILE A 283 -17.81 16.17 -18.10
N SER A 284 -17.80 15.41 -19.20
CA SER A 284 -17.95 15.94 -20.57
C SER A 284 -19.31 16.60 -20.78
N ASP A 285 -20.34 16.10 -20.08
CA ASP A 285 -21.61 16.79 -19.87
C ASP A 285 -21.77 17.03 -18.36
N PRO A 286 -21.64 18.28 -17.89
CA PRO A 286 -21.85 18.65 -16.48
C PRO A 286 -23.23 18.29 -15.92
N ALA A 287 -24.24 18.10 -16.77
CA ALA A 287 -25.58 17.70 -16.34
C ALA A 287 -25.74 16.18 -16.15
N THR A 288 -24.82 15.37 -16.71
CA THR A 288 -24.85 13.90 -16.60
C THR A 288 -23.48 13.32 -16.20
N PRO A 289 -22.93 13.70 -15.02
CA PRO A 289 -21.66 13.15 -14.55
C PRO A 289 -21.77 11.62 -14.37
N ALA A 290 -20.85 10.88 -14.98
CA ALA A 290 -20.95 9.43 -15.11
C ALA A 290 -19.68 8.72 -14.66
N PHE A 291 -19.81 7.58 -13.99
CA PHE A 291 -18.66 6.76 -13.60
C PHE A 291 -17.96 6.16 -14.83
N VAL A 292 -16.62 6.22 -14.87
CA VAL A 292 -15.79 5.74 -16.00
C VAL A 292 -15.02 4.48 -15.63
N THR A 293 -14.27 4.51 -14.52
CA THR A 293 -13.54 3.34 -14.03
C THR A 293 -13.17 3.44 -12.55
N ARG A 294 -13.03 2.25 -11.96
CA ARG A 294 -12.31 1.91 -10.72
C ARG A 294 -10.89 1.46 -11.07
N PHE A 295 -10.01 1.38 -10.07
CA PHE A 295 -8.80 0.55 -10.08
C PHE A 295 -8.60 -0.03 -8.66
N GLY A 296 -9.13 -1.21 -8.31
CA GLY A 296 -9.16 -1.65 -6.90
C GLY A 296 -7.80 -1.81 -6.20
N THR A 297 -7.77 -1.64 -4.87
CA THR A 297 -6.76 -2.23 -3.96
C THR A 297 -6.86 -3.77 -3.96
N MET A 298 -5.81 -4.42 -3.49
CA MET A 298 -5.75 -5.86 -3.18
C MET A 298 -5.28 -6.04 -1.72
N ASP A 299 -5.59 -7.21 -1.15
CA ASP A 299 -5.40 -7.59 0.26
C ASP A 299 -4.03 -8.23 0.57
N GLU A 300 -3.72 -8.38 1.86
CA GLU A 300 -2.52 -8.96 2.50
C GLU A 300 -1.78 -10.05 1.68
N THR A 301 -0.53 -9.79 1.28
CA THR A 301 0.37 -10.82 0.73
C THR A 301 0.87 -11.74 1.86
N ARG A 302 1.02 -13.03 1.56
CA ARG A 302 1.45 -14.07 2.52
C ARG A 302 2.57 -15.00 2.06
N ALA A 303 2.83 -15.09 0.75
CA ALA A 303 3.92 -15.89 0.20
C ALA A 303 4.34 -15.41 -1.19
N VAL A 304 5.57 -15.77 -1.60
CA VAL A 304 6.15 -15.41 -2.89
C VAL A 304 7.00 -16.54 -3.47
N ALA A 305 6.84 -16.83 -4.76
CA ALA A 305 7.73 -17.75 -5.49
C ALA A 305 8.23 -17.14 -6.80
N ALA A 306 9.50 -17.40 -7.14
CA ALA A 306 10.12 -16.92 -8.36
C ALA A 306 10.29 -18.03 -9.40
N ALA A 307 10.02 -17.74 -10.68
CA ALA A 307 10.34 -18.62 -11.80
C ALA A 307 10.54 -17.84 -13.11
N GLY A 308 11.56 -18.20 -13.89
CA GLY A 308 11.73 -17.73 -15.28
C GLY A 308 11.96 -16.22 -15.49
N GLY A 309 12.25 -15.46 -14.43
CA GLY A 309 12.29 -14.00 -14.46
C GLY A 309 10.97 -13.33 -14.05
N MET A 310 10.10 -14.06 -13.36
CA MET A 310 8.83 -13.57 -12.79
C MET A 310 8.77 -13.93 -11.31
N VAL A 311 8.07 -13.13 -10.51
CA VAL A 311 7.65 -13.44 -9.14
C VAL A 311 6.13 -13.60 -9.12
N PHE A 312 5.66 -14.56 -8.33
CA PHE A 312 4.25 -14.83 -8.13
C PHE A 312 3.95 -14.62 -6.64
N ALA A 313 3.16 -13.60 -6.34
CA ALA A 313 2.77 -13.22 -4.99
C ALA A 313 1.39 -13.80 -4.69
N VAL A 314 1.23 -14.33 -3.48
CA VAL A 314 0.01 -14.93 -2.97
C VAL A 314 -0.64 -13.95 -1.99
N ASN A 315 -1.81 -13.44 -2.36
CA ASN A 315 -2.56 -12.46 -1.60
C ASN A 315 -3.82 -13.13 -1.00
N HIS A 316 -4.09 -12.88 0.27
CA HIS A 316 -5.02 -13.67 1.08
C HIS A 316 -6.46 -13.64 0.54
N GLU A 317 -7.15 -12.49 0.48
CA GLU A 317 -8.50 -12.41 -0.10
C GLU A 317 -8.52 -12.37 -1.65
N SER A 318 -7.41 -12.04 -2.31
CA SER A 318 -7.40 -11.74 -3.76
C SER A 318 -6.68 -12.76 -4.68
N GLY A 319 -5.94 -13.72 -4.12
CA GLY A 319 -5.37 -14.85 -4.84
C GLY A 319 -3.96 -14.65 -5.42
N LEU A 320 -3.65 -15.35 -6.51
CA LEU A 320 -2.31 -15.34 -7.08
C LEU A 320 -2.12 -14.16 -8.05
N GLN A 321 -1.17 -13.29 -7.75
CA GLN A 321 -0.72 -12.18 -8.59
C GLN A 321 0.61 -12.52 -9.27
N ALA A 322 0.72 -12.25 -10.57
CA ALA A 322 1.95 -12.44 -11.33
C ALA A 322 2.67 -11.10 -11.57
N VAL A 323 3.99 -11.07 -11.36
CA VAL A 323 4.84 -9.87 -11.43
C VAL A 323 6.06 -10.15 -12.30
N ASP A 324 6.39 -9.25 -13.23
CA ASP A 324 7.65 -9.31 -13.99
C ASP A 324 8.82 -8.79 -13.13
N ILE A 325 9.95 -9.49 -13.13
CA ILE A 325 11.19 -9.03 -12.45
C ILE A 325 12.39 -8.94 -13.40
N ARG A 326 12.16 -8.89 -14.73
CA ARG A 326 13.24 -8.82 -15.70
C ARG A 326 13.88 -7.41 -15.75
N PRO A 327 15.21 -7.26 -15.95
CA PRO A 327 15.92 -5.98 -15.74
C PRO A 327 15.71 -4.88 -16.81
N SER A 328 14.53 -4.83 -17.45
CA SER A 328 14.23 -3.92 -18.58
C SER A 328 13.01 -3.01 -18.38
N ASP A 329 12.25 -3.22 -17.31
CA ASP A 329 11.07 -2.43 -16.92
C ASP A 329 10.95 -2.43 -15.37
N PRO A 330 10.21 -1.48 -14.77
CA PRO A 330 9.86 -1.56 -13.35
C PRO A 330 8.95 -2.77 -13.06
N PRO A 331 8.92 -3.33 -11.84
CA PRO A 331 8.07 -4.46 -11.49
C PRO A 331 6.59 -4.18 -11.78
N ALA A 332 6.03 -4.91 -12.75
CA ALA A 332 4.66 -4.70 -13.22
C ALA A 332 3.79 -5.88 -12.80
N ALA A 333 2.65 -5.60 -12.16
CA ALA A 333 1.58 -6.57 -12.00
C ALA A 333 1.03 -6.92 -13.39
N LEU A 334 1.31 -8.14 -13.85
CA LEU A 334 0.99 -8.62 -15.20
C LEU A 334 -0.46 -9.12 -15.28
N GLY A 335 -0.87 -9.93 -14.30
CA GLY A 335 -2.18 -10.57 -14.24
C GLY A 335 -2.45 -11.16 -12.85
N HIS A 336 -3.69 -11.56 -12.60
CA HIS A 336 -4.12 -12.16 -11.33
C HIS A 336 -5.09 -13.33 -11.55
N VAL A 337 -5.20 -14.20 -10.54
CA VAL A 337 -6.20 -15.26 -10.45
C VAL A 337 -6.89 -15.14 -9.09
N GLU A 338 -8.19 -14.84 -9.08
CA GLU A 338 -9.01 -14.82 -7.86
C GLU A 338 -8.97 -16.19 -7.17
N LEU A 339 -8.32 -16.25 -6.01
CA LEU A 339 -8.15 -17.45 -5.17
C LEU A 339 -8.20 -17.03 -3.70
N ALA A 340 -9.37 -16.62 -3.24
CA ALA A 340 -9.58 -16.23 -1.84
C ALA A 340 -9.18 -17.37 -0.89
N GLY A 341 -8.38 -17.03 0.12
CA GLY A 341 -7.69 -17.98 1.00
C GLY A 341 -6.32 -18.42 0.48
N ALA A 342 -5.66 -17.71 -0.45
CA ALA A 342 -4.31 -18.07 -0.89
C ALA A 342 -3.27 -17.84 0.22
N LEU A 343 -2.42 -18.85 0.46
CA LEU A 343 -1.43 -18.87 1.55
C LEU A 343 0.01 -19.18 1.10
N ASP A 344 0.22 -20.05 0.10
CA ASP A 344 1.57 -20.39 -0.40
C ASP A 344 1.57 -20.80 -1.89
N VAL A 345 2.73 -20.75 -2.55
CA VAL A 345 2.92 -21.10 -3.96
C VAL A 345 4.28 -21.74 -4.24
N VAL A 346 4.29 -22.85 -5.01
CA VAL A 346 5.51 -23.42 -5.59
C VAL A 346 5.39 -23.54 -7.11
N THR A 347 6.48 -23.24 -7.81
CA THR A 347 6.55 -23.21 -9.27
C THR A 347 7.24 -24.44 -9.86
N VAL A 348 6.66 -25.01 -10.91
CA VAL A 348 7.20 -26.16 -11.66
C VAL A 348 7.24 -25.79 -13.16
N GLY A 349 8.27 -25.04 -13.54
CA GLY A 349 8.43 -24.51 -14.90
C GLY A 349 7.44 -23.37 -15.17
N HIS A 350 6.41 -23.63 -15.99
CA HIS A 350 5.34 -22.68 -16.32
C HIS A 350 4.03 -23.00 -15.57
N VAL A 351 4.14 -23.57 -14.36
CA VAL A 351 2.99 -24.03 -13.59
C VAL A 351 3.15 -23.55 -12.15
N GLY A 352 2.15 -22.88 -11.62
CA GLY A 352 2.02 -22.57 -10.19
C GLY A 352 1.18 -23.64 -9.51
N LEU A 353 1.62 -24.12 -8.36
CA LEU A 353 0.82 -24.91 -7.45
C LEU A 353 0.61 -24.05 -6.20
N VAL A 354 -0.64 -23.66 -5.93
CA VAL A 354 -1.00 -22.71 -4.88
C VAL A 354 -1.76 -23.45 -3.78
N ALA A 355 -1.27 -23.32 -2.55
CA ALA A 355 -2.02 -23.66 -1.35
C ALA A 355 -3.05 -22.55 -1.12
N ALA A 356 -4.32 -22.86 -1.39
CA ALA A 356 -5.40 -21.89 -1.49
C ALA A 356 -6.46 -22.06 -0.39
N GLY A 357 -6.02 -22.36 0.85
CA GLY A 357 -6.91 -22.41 2.01
C GLY A 357 -8.04 -23.41 1.79
N ASP A 358 -9.29 -22.99 1.99
CA ASP A 358 -10.49 -23.81 1.78
C ASP A 358 -10.70 -24.26 0.31
N LEU A 359 -10.05 -23.62 -0.67
CA LEU A 359 -10.03 -24.08 -2.06
C LEU A 359 -9.07 -25.28 -2.25
N GLY A 360 -8.26 -25.63 -1.26
CA GLY A 360 -7.30 -26.73 -1.30
C GLY A 360 -6.08 -26.43 -2.17
N LEU A 361 -5.57 -27.42 -2.90
CA LEU A 361 -4.45 -27.24 -3.82
C LEU A 361 -4.96 -26.84 -5.21
N GLN A 362 -4.56 -25.67 -5.70
CA GLN A 362 -4.90 -25.17 -7.03
C GLN A 362 -3.69 -25.24 -7.96
N THR A 363 -3.93 -25.54 -9.23
CA THR A 363 -2.88 -25.61 -10.28
C THR A 363 -3.16 -24.56 -11.35
N ILE A 364 -2.13 -23.82 -11.74
CA ILE A 364 -2.27 -22.59 -12.52
C ILE A 364 -1.26 -22.60 -13.67
N ASP A 365 -1.72 -22.31 -14.88
CA ASP A 365 -0.87 -22.08 -16.04
C ASP A 365 -0.23 -20.69 -15.92
N LEU A 366 1.10 -20.66 -15.89
CA LEU A 366 1.94 -19.47 -15.82
C LEU A 366 2.78 -19.32 -17.11
N SER A 367 2.35 -19.91 -18.23
CA SER A 367 3.00 -19.74 -19.54
C SER A 367 2.71 -18.38 -20.18
N ASP A 368 1.59 -17.74 -19.84
CA ASP A 368 1.34 -16.31 -20.03
C ASP A 368 1.05 -15.66 -18.67
N ALA A 369 2.05 -15.02 -18.07
CA ALA A 369 1.92 -14.35 -16.78
C ALA A 369 1.05 -13.08 -16.83
N ALA A 370 0.68 -12.56 -18.01
CA ALA A 370 -0.33 -11.51 -18.13
C ALA A 370 -1.77 -12.06 -18.12
N GLN A 371 -1.95 -13.36 -18.37
CA GLN A 371 -3.23 -14.07 -18.25
C GLN A 371 -3.04 -15.44 -17.57
N PRO A 372 -2.63 -15.48 -16.29
CA PRO A 372 -2.54 -16.73 -15.56
C PRO A 372 -3.93 -17.37 -15.44
N THR A 373 -4.02 -18.70 -15.56
CA THR A 373 -5.33 -19.40 -15.59
C THR A 373 -5.32 -20.70 -14.80
N VAL A 374 -6.41 -21.00 -14.07
CA VAL A 374 -6.55 -22.27 -13.34
C VAL A 374 -6.63 -23.44 -14.33
N LEU A 375 -5.70 -24.39 -14.23
CA LEU A 375 -5.68 -25.65 -14.96
C LEU A 375 -6.62 -26.69 -14.33
N GLY A 376 -6.70 -26.68 -13.01
CA GLY A 376 -7.48 -27.60 -12.18
C GLY A 376 -7.16 -27.37 -10.69
N GLY A 377 -7.75 -28.19 -9.82
CA GLY A 377 -7.49 -28.12 -8.40
C GLY A 377 -8.15 -29.27 -7.64
N VAL A 378 -7.77 -29.45 -6.38
CA VAL A 378 -8.31 -30.48 -5.50
C VAL A 378 -8.54 -29.92 -4.10
N VAL A 379 -9.81 -29.93 -3.69
CA VAL A 379 -10.22 -29.59 -2.32
C VAL A 379 -9.64 -30.65 -1.38
N LEU A 380 -8.91 -30.19 -0.36
CA LEU A 380 -8.29 -31.06 0.64
C LEU A 380 -9.22 -31.24 1.84
N ALA A 381 -8.82 -32.07 2.81
CA ALA A 381 -9.64 -32.30 4.00
C ALA A 381 -9.68 -31.11 4.98
N GLY A 382 -8.85 -30.08 4.75
CA GLY A 382 -8.78 -28.83 5.49
C GLY A 382 -8.05 -27.75 4.67
N ALA A 383 -7.88 -26.57 5.26
CA ALA A 383 -7.33 -25.40 4.59
C ALA A 383 -5.84 -25.60 4.23
N ALA A 384 -5.49 -25.48 2.95
CA ALA A 384 -4.12 -25.65 2.46
C ALA A 384 -3.26 -24.43 2.82
N GLN A 385 -2.25 -24.64 3.66
CA GLN A 385 -1.36 -23.59 4.21
C GLN A 385 -0.09 -23.43 3.36
N ALA A 386 0.69 -24.51 3.21
CA ALA A 386 1.97 -24.52 2.51
C ALA A 386 2.10 -25.71 1.54
N VAL A 387 2.93 -25.60 0.51
CA VAL A 387 3.13 -26.61 -0.54
C VAL A 387 4.60 -26.75 -0.92
N ALA A 388 5.07 -27.99 -1.10
CA ALA A 388 6.41 -28.29 -1.61
C ALA A 388 6.41 -29.53 -2.52
N MET A 389 7.37 -29.64 -3.44
CA MET A 389 7.32 -30.63 -4.53
C MET A 389 8.35 -31.76 -4.38
N GLN A 390 7.89 -33.01 -4.49
CA GLN A 390 8.72 -34.19 -4.74
C GLN A 390 8.47 -34.75 -6.17
N GLY A 391 9.12 -34.15 -7.17
CA GLY A 391 8.97 -34.60 -8.57
C GLY A 391 7.58 -34.28 -9.13
N SER A 392 6.70 -35.28 -9.26
CA SER A 392 5.29 -35.11 -9.65
C SER A 392 4.31 -35.24 -8.48
N LEU A 393 4.81 -35.25 -7.25
CA LEU A 393 4.01 -35.27 -6.02
C LEU A 393 4.09 -33.90 -5.34
N ALA A 394 2.94 -33.27 -5.09
CA ALA A 394 2.83 -32.10 -4.22
C ALA A 394 2.58 -32.57 -2.78
N CYS A 395 3.44 -32.13 -1.88
CA CYS A 395 3.30 -32.28 -0.43
C CYS A 395 2.63 -30.98 0.06
N VAL A 396 1.47 -31.07 0.69
CA VAL A 396 0.66 -29.90 1.07
C VAL A 396 0.34 -29.97 2.56
N VAL A 397 0.74 -28.94 3.31
CA VAL A 397 0.33 -28.78 4.71
C VAL A 397 -1.10 -28.28 4.78
N VAL A 398 -1.87 -28.85 5.71
CA VAL A 398 -3.32 -28.63 5.81
C VAL A 398 -3.75 -28.42 7.27
N GLU A 399 -4.34 -27.25 7.56
CA GLU A 399 -4.95 -26.94 8.86
C GLU A 399 -6.44 -27.34 8.87
N HIS A 400 -7.00 -27.62 10.05
CA HIS A 400 -8.44 -27.78 10.21
C HIS A 400 -8.97 -27.01 11.42
N PHE A 401 -9.84 -26.02 11.19
CA PHE A 401 -10.53 -25.25 12.23
C PHE A 401 -11.64 -26.09 12.90
N GLY A 402 -11.26 -27.10 13.68
CA GLY A 402 -12.19 -28.00 14.35
C GLY A 402 -11.60 -28.67 15.60
N VAL A 403 -12.49 -29.08 16.51
CA VAL A 403 -12.08 -29.66 17.81
C VAL A 403 -11.71 -31.16 17.70
N ASN A 404 -10.41 -31.44 17.78
CA ASN A 404 -9.76 -32.76 17.91
C ASN A 404 -9.46 -33.55 16.62
N GLU A 405 -9.47 -32.93 15.44
CA GLU A 405 -9.02 -33.58 14.19
C GLU A 405 -7.85 -32.81 13.58
N TYR A 406 -6.63 -33.12 14.02
CA TYR A 406 -5.41 -32.57 13.45
C TYR A 406 -5.21 -33.13 12.03
N LEU A 407 -5.26 -32.25 11.05
CA LEU A 407 -4.62 -32.48 9.75
C LEU A 407 -3.20 -31.91 9.81
N GLY A 408 -2.31 -32.44 8.98
CA GLY A 408 -0.89 -32.09 9.01
C GLY A 408 -0.29 -32.06 7.62
N LEU A 409 -0.23 -33.21 6.94
CA LEU A 409 0.33 -33.33 5.59
C LEU A 409 -0.58 -34.16 4.67
N CYS A 410 -0.97 -33.59 3.54
CA CYS A 410 -1.57 -34.28 2.40
C CYS A 410 -0.53 -34.48 1.29
N LEU A 411 -0.63 -35.61 0.57
CA LEU A 411 0.19 -35.92 -0.61
C LEU A 411 -0.72 -36.01 -1.83
N VAL A 412 -0.40 -35.23 -2.87
CA VAL A 412 -1.22 -35.07 -4.07
C VAL A 412 -0.38 -35.42 -5.30
N ASP A 413 -0.83 -36.39 -6.09
CA ASP A 413 -0.27 -36.65 -7.42
C ASP A 413 -0.75 -35.56 -8.38
N VAL A 414 0.19 -34.82 -8.97
CA VAL A 414 -0.05 -33.71 -9.90
C VAL A 414 0.46 -34.03 -11.31
N THR A 415 0.61 -35.33 -11.63
CA THR A 415 1.02 -35.81 -12.96
C THR A 415 0.02 -35.43 -14.08
N ASP A 416 -1.28 -35.33 -13.77
CA ASP A 416 -2.25 -34.59 -14.58
C ASP A 416 -2.65 -33.30 -13.86
N LEU A 417 -2.07 -32.19 -14.31
CA LEU A 417 -2.33 -30.85 -13.78
C LEU A 417 -3.79 -30.38 -13.94
N ARG A 418 -4.62 -31.03 -14.75
CA ARG A 418 -6.06 -30.72 -14.83
C ARG A 418 -6.93 -31.56 -13.90
N ALA A 419 -6.35 -32.59 -13.28
CA ALA A 419 -7.03 -33.50 -12.38
C ALA A 419 -6.08 -34.00 -11.27
N PRO A 420 -5.56 -33.11 -10.41
CA PRO A 420 -4.72 -33.50 -9.28
C PRO A 420 -5.48 -34.40 -8.29
N VAL A 421 -4.80 -35.40 -7.72
CA VAL A 421 -5.44 -36.44 -6.89
C VAL A 421 -4.71 -36.64 -5.56
N VAL A 422 -5.42 -36.55 -4.44
CA VAL A 422 -4.86 -36.94 -3.13
C VAL A 422 -4.57 -38.44 -3.12
N VAL A 423 -3.29 -38.81 -2.96
CA VAL A 423 -2.84 -40.22 -2.90
C VAL A 423 -2.63 -40.72 -1.48
N GLY A 424 -2.39 -39.83 -0.50
CA GLY A 424 -2.23 -40.18 0.91
C GLY A 424 -2.21 -38.95 1.83
N SER A 425 -2.20 -39.19 3.13
CA SER A 425 -2.10 -38.14 4.16
C SER A 425 -1.60 -38.69 5.50
N VAL A 426 -1.08 -37.81 6.35
CA VAL A 426 -0.70 -38.10 7.74
C VAL A 426 -1.01 -36.90 8.64
N SER A 427 -1.60 -37.16 9.80
CA SER A 427 -1.84 -36.16 10.85
C SER A 427 -0.56 -35.91 11.64
N THR A 428 -0.16 -34.64 11.79
CA THR A 428 0.87 -34.24 12.75
C THR A 428 0.25 -33.95 14.13
N PRO A 429 1.03 -33.95 15.22
CA PRO A 429 0.53 -33.72 16.58
C PRO A 429 0.34 -32.24 16.98
N GLY A 430 0.54 -31.29 16.08
CA GLY A 430 0.57 -29.84 16.33
C GLY A 430 -0.22 -29.02 15.31
N TYR A 431 0.29 -27.81 15.02
CA TYR A 431 -0.20 -26.95 13.95
C TYR A 431 0.88 -26.94 12.88
N ALA A 432 0.71 -27.73 11.82
CA ALA A 432 1.60 -27.71 10.69
C ALA A 432 1.44 -26.38 9.94
N LEU A 433 2.56 -25.68 9.71
CA LEU A 433 2.63 -24.42 8.97
C LEU A 433 3.50 -24.61 7.72
N GLY A 434 4.82 -24.42 7.82
CA GLY A 434 5.76 -24.65 6.72
C GLY A 434 6.23 -26.10 6.57
N LEU A 435 6.69 -26.45 5.36
CA LEU A 435 7.36 -27.72 5.08
C LEU A 435 8.53 -27.55 4.11
N ALA A 436 9.47 -28.49 4.14
CA ALA A 436 10.47 -28.67 3.08
C ALA A 436 10.73 -30.15 2.78
N VAL A 437 11.21 -30.42 1.56
CA VAL A 437 11.28 -31.77 0.99
C VAL A 437 12.71 -32.09 0.54
N GLN A 438 13.23 -33.24 0.97
CA GLN A 438 14.53 -33.75 0.53
C GLN A 438 14.46 -35.24 0.21
N GLY A 439 14.48 -35.57 -1.08
CA GLY A 439 14.24 -36.95 -1.51
C GLY A 439 12.88 -37.44 -1.02
N ASN A 440 12.83 -38.61 -0.39
CA ASN A 440 11.60 -39.18 0.17
C ASN A 440 11.28 -38.69 1.60
N LEU A 441 11.93 -37.62 2.07
CA LEU A 441 11.69 -37.04 3.39
C LEU A 441 10.96 -35.70 3.25
N VAL A 442 9.92 -35.50 4.05
CA VAL A 442 9.30 -34.20 4.29
C VAL A 442 9.58 -33.81 5.74
N VAL A 443 10.11 -32.61 5.94
CA VAL A 443 10.30 -32.01 7.25
C VAL A 443 9.24 -30.93 7.40
N VAL A 444 8.50 -30.96 8.51
CA VAL A 444 7.33 -30.09 8.76
C VAL A 444 7.55 -29.29 10.04
N ALA A 445 7.37 -27.98 9.97
CA ALA A 445 7.25 -27.12 11.13
C ALA A 445 5.82 -27.25 11.70
N ASP A 446 5.71 -27.85 12.89
CA ASP A 446 4.45 -28.28 13.52
C ASP A 446 4.10 -27.41 14.74
N GLY A 447 4.48 -26.13 14.65
CA GLY A 447 4.22 -25.09 15.64
C GLY A 447 4.77 -25.44 17.02
N ARG A 448 3.87 -25.56 18.01
CA ARG A 448 4.22 -25.92 19.40
C ARG A 448 4.69 -27.37 19.58
N ARG A 449 4.84 -28.15 18.51
CA ARG A 449 5.47 -29.49 18.52
C ARG A 449 6.88 -29.49 17.95
N GLY A 450 7.42 -28.33 17.58
CA GLY A 450 8.71 -28.23 16.92
C GLY A 450 8.63 -28.83 15.52
N VAL A 451 9.53 -29.77 15.23
CA VAL A 451 9.73 -30.32 13.87
C VAL A 451 9.34 -31.79 13.81
N GLN A 452 8.55 -32.16 12.80
CA GLN A 452 8.25 -33.55 12.45
C GLN A 452 9.02 -33.97 11.19
N VAL A 453 9.46 -35.23 11.12
CA VAL A 453 10.14 -35.81 9.96
C VAL A 453 9.30 -36.98 9.44
N VAL A 454 8.84 -36.89 8.19
CA VAL A 454 7.92 -37.81 7.54
C VAL A 454 8.62 -38.54 6.38
N ASP A 455 8.51 -39.87 6.35
CA ASP A 455 8.87 -40.68 5.19
C ASP A 455 7.67 -40.77 4.22
N ILE A 456 7.91 -40.39 2.97
CA ILE A 456 6.94 -40.43 1.86
C ILE A 456 7.34 -41.42 0.75
N THR A 457 8.29 -42.34 1.02
CA THR A 457 8.74 -43.41 0.11
C THR A 457 7.59 -44.24 -0.47
N VAL A 458 6.47 -44.34 0.25
CA VAL A 458 5.21 -44.87 -0.24
C VAL A 458 4.15 -43.76 -0.14
N PRO A 459 3.88 -42.97 -1.20
CA PRO A 459 2.98 -41.82 -1.12
C PRO A 459 1.54 -42.13 -0.70
N SER A 460 1.11 -43.40 -0.82
CA SER A 460 -0.20 -43.87 -0.33
C SER A 460 -0.20 -44.33 1.14
N SER A 461 0.90 -44.14 1.86
CA SER A 461 1.08 -44.52 3.27
C SER A 461 2.23 -43.73 3.93
N PRO A 462 2.20 -42.38 3.92
CA PRO A 462 3.23 -41.58 4.59
C PRO A 462 3.24 -41.81 6.11
N ALA A 463 4.40 -41.67 6.73
CA ALA A 463 4.57 -41.92 8.17
C ALA A 463 5.56 -40.97 8.83
N ILE A 464 5.22 -40.41 9.99
CA ILE A 464 6.18 -39.70 10.86
C ILE A 464 7.18 -40.74 11.37
N ILE A 465 8.47 -40.55 11.07
CA ILE A 465 9.57 -41.44 11.46
C ILE A 465 10.46 -40.85 12.56
N GLY A 466 10.45 -39.53 12.76
CA GLY A 466 11.22 -38.82 13.78
C GLY A 466 10.60 -37.45 14.10
N HIS A 467 10.99 -36.85 15.21
CA HIS A 467 10.57 -35.50 15.62
C HIS A 467 11.57 -34.88 16.60
N VAL A 468 11.53 -33.56 16.77
CA VAL A 468 12.25 -32.84 17.83
C VAL A 468 11.42 -31.64 18.31
N GLU A 469 11.19 -31.55 19.63
CA GLU A 469 10.52 -30.39 20.24
C GLU A 469 11.52 -29.23 20.36
N THR A 470 11.22 -28.08 19.75
CA THR A 470 12.06 -26.86 19.81
C THR A 470 11.89 -26.10 21.12
N GLY A 471 10.75 -26.27 21.79
CA GLY A 471 10.40 -25.61 23.05
C GLY A 471 9.60 -24.31 22.91
N SER A 472 9.38 -23.81 21.68
CA SER A 472 8.59 -22.59 21.43
C SER A 472 7.56 -22.76 20.30
N TYR A 473 7.77 -22.20 19.10
CA TYR A 473 6.78 -22.26 18.01
C TYR A 473 7.49 -22.19 16.65
N SER A 474 7.56 -23.31 15.93
CA SER A 474 8.19 -23.36 14.61
C SER A 474 7.21 -22.95 13.50
N TYR A 475 7.60 -21.99 12.66
CA TYR A 475 6.79 -21.46 11.56
C TYR A 475 7.17 -22.09 10.22
N ALA A 476 8.43 -21.93 9.79
CA ALA A 476 8.95 -22.46 8.53
C ALA A 476 10.18 -23.36 8.71
N VAL A 477 10.54 -24.08 7.65
CA VAL A 477 11.74 -24.93 7.62
C VAL A 477 12.28 -25.06 6.20
N ALA A 478 13.61 -24.99 6.05
CA ALA A 478 14.32 -25.23 4.80
C ALA A 478 15.49 -26.23 4.99
N LEU A 479 15.93 -26.89 3.92
CA LEU A 479 16.87 -28.03 4.00
C LEU A 479 18.13 -27.82 3.14
N GLU A 480 19.31 -27.97 3.74
CA GLU A 480 20.60 -28.04 3.01
C GLU A 480 21.48 -29.17 3.59
N GLY A 481 22.06 -30.00 2.71
CA GLY A 481 22.96 -31.08 3.11
C GLY A 481 22.25 -32.13 3.97
N SER A 482 22.64 -32.24 5.24
CA SER A 482 21.98 -33.09 6.24
C SER A 482 21.29 -32.28 7.35
N TYR A 483 21.04 -30.99 7.12
CA TYR A 483 20.52 -30.08 8.13
C TYR A 483 19.17 -29.49 7.71
N ALA A 484 18.27 -29.37 8.69
CA ALA A 484 17.07 -28.57 8.60
C ALA A 484 17.28 -27.26 9.37
N TYR A 485 16.96 -26.15 8.71
CA TYR A 485 17.06 -24.79 9.20
C TYR A 485 15.64 -24.31 9.48
N VAL A 486 15.34 -24.02 10.74
CA VAL A 486 13.97 -23.87 11.24
C VAL A 486 13.78 -22.44 11.72
N ALA A 487 12.75 -21.79 11.20
CA ALA A 487 12.28 -20.50 11.68
C ALA A 487 11.41 -20.73 12.93
N ASP A 488 11.90 -20.31 14.09
CA ASP A 488 11.23 -20.43 15.39
C ASP A 488 11.48 -19.11 16.17
N THR A 489 11.74 -19.16 17.48
CA THR A 489 12.15 -17.98 18.26
C THR A 489 13.55 -17.46 17.88
N ASP A 490 14.32 -18.28 17.19
CA ASP A 490 15.63 -17.99 16.59
C ASP A 490 15.75 -18.82 15.30
N LEU A 491 16.83 -18.68 14.52
CA LEU A 491 17.15 -19.65 13.47
C LEU A 491 17.80 -20.90 14.10
N LEU A 492 17.04 -22.00 14.19
CA LEU A 492 17.54 -23.26 14.74
C LEU A 492 18.12 -24.17 13.65
N VAL A 493 19.22 -24.87 13.94
CA VAL A 493 19.82 -25.87 13.06
C VAL A 493 19.65 -27.26 13.64
N VAL A 494 18.95 -28.12 12.89
CA VAL A 494 18.63 -29.51 13.26
C VAL A 494 19.39 -30.47 12.35
N ASP A 495 20.24 -31.33 12.91
CA ASP A 495 20.82 -32.46 12.20
C ASP A 495 19.74 -33.51 11.92
N ILE A 496 19.53 -33.81 10.64
CA ILE A 496 18.62 -34.85 10.13
C ILE A 496 19.37 -36.02 9.46
N THR A 497 20.70 -36.12 9.63
CA THR A 497 21.55 -37.23 9.14
C THR A 497 21.01 -38.61 9.53
N THR A 498 20.35 -38.71 10.68
CA THR A 498 19.55 -39.87 11.08
C THR A 498 18.07 -39.46 11.21
N PRO A 499 17.25 -39.56 10.15
CA PRO A 499 15.89 -39.01 10.11
C PRO A 499 14.92 -39.52 11.19
N THR A 500 15.20 -40.68 11.79
CA THR A 500 14.42 -41.24 12.91
C THR A 500 14.74 -40.62 14.27
N THR A 501 15.84 -39.86 14.38
CA THR A 501 16.33 -39.23 15.61
C THR A 501 16.98 -37.89 15.28
N PRO A 502 16.21 -36.89 14.80
CA PRO A 502 16.73 -35.56 14.53
C PRO A 502 17.15 -34.85 15.84
N LEU A 503 18.10 -33.92 15.75
CA LEU A 503 18.67 -33.24 16.92
C LEU A 503 18.99 -31.77 16.61
N ILE A 504 18.54 -30.84 17.46
CA ILE A 504 19.02 -29.45 17.42
C ILE A 504 20.49 -29.44 17.80
N VAL A 505 21.36 -29.01 16.87
CA VAL A 505 22.82 -28.96 17.04
C VAL A 505 23.34 -27.54 17.25
N ALA A 506 22.64 -26.52 16.76
CA ALA A 506 22.99 -25.11 16.95
C ALA A 506 21.76 -24.19 16.82
N SER A 507 21.95 -22.92 17.18
CA SER A 507 21.07 -21.79 16.89
C SER A 507 21.92 -20.61 16.41
N ALA A 508 21.33 -19.69 15.65
CA ALA A 508 21.84 -18.34 15.49
C ALA A 508 20.85 -17.38 16.16
N ASP A 509 21.29 -16.74 17.25
CA ASP A 509 20.48 -15.80 18.04
C ASP A 509 20.02 -14.62 17.16
N LEU A 510 18.70 -14.35 17.09
CA LEU A 510 18.12 -13.31 16.23
C LEU A 510 17.58 -12.09 17.00
N PRO A 511 17.40 -10.93 16.33
CA PRO A 511 16.68 -9.78 16.89
C PRO A 511 15.21 -10.02 17.26
N SER A 512 14.49 -10.88 16.54
CA SER A 512 13.07 -11.20 16.78
C SER A 512 12.81 -12.71 16.69
N ALA A 513 11.55 -13.10 16.47
CA ALA A 513 11.22 -14.47 16.04
C ALA A 513 11.31 -14.57 14.51
N ALA A 514 11.84 -15.69 14.02
CA ALA A 514 11.88 -16.02 12.61
C ALA A 514 10.55 -16.61 12.15
N TYR A 515 10.00 -16.07 11.07
CA TYR A 515 8.76 -16.54 10.44
C TYR A 515 9.02 -17.40 9.21
N ASP A 516 9.99 -17.01 8.37
CA ASP A 516 10.37 -17.75 7.15
C ASP A 516 11.89 -17.78 6.92
N VAL A 517 12.36 -18.78 6.18
CA VAL A 517 13.79 -19.00 5.88
C VAL A 517 14.02 -19.63 4.51
N VAL A 518 14.82 -18.97 3.66
CA VAL A 518 15.29 -19.49 2.36
C VAL A 518 16.81 -19.61 2.32
N LEU A 519 17.31 -20.67 1.69
CA LEU A 519 18.73 -21.01 1.64
C LEU A 519 19.31 -20.76 0.23
N ARG A 520 20.40 -20.00 0.13
CA ARG A 520 21.15 -19.80 -1.11
C ARG A 520 22.65 -19.73 -0.84
N GLU A 521 23.44 -20.47 -1.62
CA GLU A 521 24.91 -20.35 -1.73
C GLU A 521 25.68 -20.39 -0.40
N GLY A 522 25.18 -21.15 0.59
CA GLY A 522 25.78 -21.29 1.93
C GLY A 522 25.35 -20.21 2.93
N TYR A 523 24.25 -19.50 2.65
CA TYR A 523 23.61 -18.53 3.54
C TYR A 523 22.12 -18.89 3.74
N ALA A 524 21.60 -18.64 4.94
CA ALA A 524 20.17 -18.54 5.20
C ALA A 524 19.75 -17.06 5.17
N PHE A 525 18.68 -16.78 4.45
CA PHE A 525 17.98 -15.51 4.41
C PHE A 525 16.68 -15.70 5.20
N VAL A 526 16.49 -14.92 6.26
CA VAL A 526 15.44 -15.15 7.27
C VAL A 526 14.56 -13.91 7.39
N ALA A 527 13.24 -14.10 7.30
CA ALA A 527 12.25 -13.09 7.66
C ALA A 527 12.04 -13.11 9.19
N ASP A 528 12.51 -12.07 9.86
CA ASP A 528 12.69 -11.98 11.31
C ASP A 528 11.73 -10.96 11.95
N GLY A 529 10.46 -10.92 11.52
CA GLY A 529 9.44 -10.03 12.08
C GLY A 529 9.87 -8.55 12.07
N GLU A 530 9.93 -7.92 13.24
CA GLU A 530 10.42 -6.55 13.44
C GLU A 530 11.92 -6.37 13.12
N GLY A 531 12.70 -7.45 13.10
CA GLY A 531 14.13 -7.46 12.75
C GLY A 531 14.40 -7.37 11.24
N GLY A 532 13.38 -7.53 10.39
CA GLY A 532 13.51 -7.44 8.93
C GLY A 532 14.14 -8.68 8.30
N LEU A 533 15.13 -8.48 7.43
CA LEU A 533 15.90 -9.56 6.80
C LEU A 533 17.20 -9.81 7.57
N GLN A 534 17.37 -11.02 8.10
CA GLN A 534 18.66 -11.49 8.64
C GLN A 534 19.35 -12.40 7.63
N VAL A 535 20.68 -12.27 7.48
CA VAL A 535 21.50 -13.10 6.59
C VAL A 535 22.54 -13.85 7.43
N VAL A 536 22.37 -15.16 7.53
CA VAL A 536 23.15 -16.04 8.40
C VAL A 536 24.08 -16.92 7.56
N SER A 537 25.38 -16.86 7.83
CA SER A 537 26.37 -17.72 7.18
C SER A 537 26.29 -19.15 7.72
N LEU A 538 26.15 -20.10 6.80
CA LEU A 538 26.05 -21.54 7.07
C LEU A 538 27.37 -22.27 6.79
N ALA A 539 28.47 -21.52 6.61
CA ALA A 539 29.82 -22.05 6.37
C ALA A 539 30.32 -23.01 7.48
N SER A 540 29.63 -23.08 8.62
CA SER A 540 29.72 -24.15 9.62
C SER A 540 28.34 -24.34 10.27
N PRO A 541 27.53 -25.34 9.87
CA PRO A 541 26.16 -25.50 10.39
C PRO A 541 26.05 -25.73 11.91
N GLU A 542 27.10 -26.26 12.54
CA GLU A 542 27.21 -26.42 14.00
C GLU A 542 27.58 -25.09 14.73
N ALA A 543 27.84 -24.01 13.98
CA ALA A 543 28.17 -22.69 14.49
C ALA A 543 27.74 -21.60 13.47
N PRO A 544 26.43 -21.45 13.20
CA PRO A 544 25.91 -20.43 12.27
C PRO A 544 26.14 -19.03 12.84
N VAL A 545 26.33 -18.04 11.97
CA VAL A 545 26.65 -16.66 12.37
C VAL A 545 25.89 -15.66 11.51
N VAL A 546 25.17 -14.72 12.13
CA VAL A 546 24.59 -13.55 11.42
C VAL A 546 25.73 -12.71 10.84
N VAL A 547 25.78 -12.56 9.52
CA VAL A 547 26.85 -11.87 8.78
C VAL A 547 26.37 -10.63 8.01
N GLY A 548 25.07 -10.52 7.76
CA GLY A 548 24.42 -9.34 7.22
C GLY A 548 23.03 -9.20 7.83
N SER A 549 22.52 -7.98 7.92
CA SER A 549 21.15 -7.73 8.37
C SER A 549 20.63 -6.42 7.79
N LEU A 550 19.33 -6.37 7.53
CA LEU A 550 18.63 -5.22 6.99
C LEU A 550 17.25 -5.13 7.66
N VAL A 551 17.08 -4.16 8.56
CA VAL A 551 15.75 -3.83 9.11
C VAL A 551 14.90 -3.29 7.96
N LEU A 552 13.74 -3.91 7.76
CA LEU A 552 12.81 -3.64 6.66
C LEU A 552 11.54 -2.94 7.17
N PRO A 553 10.75 -2.31 6.28
CA PRO A 553 9.56 -1.57 6.68
C PRO A 553 8.43 -2.47 7.19
N GLY A 554 8.28 -2.55 8.52
CA GLY A 554 7.18 -3.25 9.19
C GLY A 554 7.48 -4.72 9.51
N PHE A 555 6.45 -5.50 9.81
CA PHE A 555 6.61 -6.89 10.28
C PHE A 555 6.85 -7.90 9.14
N SER A 556 8.07 -8.44 9.05
CA SER A 556 8.51 -9.32 7.96
C SER A 556 8.15 -10.79 8.21
N VAL A 557 7.39 -11.41 7.30
CA VAL A 557 6.80 -12.75 7.49
C VAL A 557 7.24 -13.81 6.49
N GLY A 558 7.64 -13.42 5.28
CA GLY A 558 8.05 -14.33 4.20
C GLY A 558 9.34 -13.88 3.52
N VAL A 559 10.09 -14.78 2.90
CA VAL A 559 11.30 -14.44 2.13
C VAL A 559 11.54 -15.42 0.98
N ALA A 560 11.55 -14.91 -0.25
CA ALA A 560 12.05 -15.64 -1.43
C ALA A 560 13.38 -15.07 -1.93
N VAL A 561 14.14 -15.86 -2.68
CA VAL A 561 15.44 -15.45 -3.24
C VAL A 561 15.56 -15.89 -4.70
N ALA A 562 15.89 -14.96 -5.60
CA ALA A 562 16.04 -15.22 -7.04
C ALA A 562 17.12 -14.36 -7.68
N GLY A 563 18.18 -14.99 -8.18
CA GLY A 563 19.40 -14.27 -8.56
C GLY A 563 19.96 -13.49 -7.37
N ASP A 564 20.53 -12.33 -7.64
CA ASP A 564 21.12 -11.46 -6.60
C ASP A 564 20.09 -10.58 -5.87
N CYS A 565 18.82 -10.99 -5.86
CA CYS A 565 17.73 -10.34 -5.16
C CYS A 565 17.05 -11.29 -4.15
N ALA A 566 16.80 -10.80 -2.94
CA ALA A 566 15.79 -11.33 -2.03
C ALA A 566 14.49 -10.52 -2.14
N TYR A 567 13.38 -11.18 -1.83
CA TYR A 567 12.01 -10.69 -1.94
C TYR A 567 11.33 -10.99 -0.61
N VAL A 568 11.26 -10.02 0.28
CA VAL A 568 10.83 -10.19 1.67
C VAL A 568 9.42 -9.64 1.82
N ASP A 569 8.50 -10.50 2.23
CA ASP A 569 7.09 -10.17 2.41
C ASP A 569 6.85 -9.56 3.80
N ASN A 570 5.92 -8.60 3.87
CA ASN A 570 5.74 -7.75 5.03
C ASN A 570 4.28 -7.34 5.23
N THR A 571 3.71 -7.67 6.38
CA THR A 571 2.26 -7.50 6.63
C THR A 571 1.82 -6.04 6.75
N GLU A 572 2.76 -5.10 6.89
CA GLU A 572 2.45 -3.66 7.02
C GLU A 572 2.76 -2.85 5.75
N THR A 573 3.65 -3.33 4.87
CA THR A 573 4.09 -2.55 3.68
C THR A 573 4.25 -3.36 2.38
N GLY A 574 3.87 -4.64 2.38
CA GLY A 574 3.95 -5.52 1.22
C GLY A 574 5.37 -5.89 0.81
N LEU A 575 5.53 -6.35 -0.44
CA LEU A 575 6.75 -7.00 -0.91
C LEU A 575 7.95 -6.04 -1.06
N GLN A 576 9.03 -6.34 -0.32
CA GLN A 576 10.30 -5.61 -0.33
C GLN A 576 11.35 -6.33 -1.17
N VAL A 577 11.97 -5.65 -2.14
CA VAL A 577 13.07 -6.20 -2.96
C VAL A 577 14.42 -5.71 -2.43
N VAL A 578 15.35 -6.64 -2.25
CA VAL A 578 16.63 -6.42 -1.57
C VAL A 578 17.78 -7.01 -2.40
N ASP A 579 18.79 -6.20 -2.72
CA ASP A 579 20.08 -6.62 -3.26
C ASP A 579 20.82 -7.47 -2.22
N ILE A 580 21.21 -8.67 -2.62
CA ILE A 580 22.00 -9.62 -1.82
C ILE A 580 23.28 -10.07 -2.56
N SER A 581 23.74 -9.30 -3.55
CA SER A 581 25.00 -9.54 -4.27
C SER A 581 26.23 -9.52 -3.36
N ASP A 582 26.15 -8.80 -2.23
CA ASP A 582 26.98 -8.99 -1.05
C ASP A 582 26.10 -9.43 0.15
N PRO A 583 26.04 -10.74 0.47
CA PRO A 583 25.27 -11.25 1.61
C PRO A 583 25.71 -10.70 2.98
N THR A 584 26.86 -10.01 3.08
CA THR A 584 27.31 -9.34 4.32
C THR A 584 26.87 -7.88 4.40
N SER A 585 26.30 -7.34 3.32
CA SER A 585 25.81 -5.96 3.21
C SER A 585 24.54 -5.88 2.34
N PRO A 586 23.43 -6.57 2.70
CA PRO A 586 22.17 -6.49 1.97
C PRO A 586 21.64 -5.05 1.88
N GLN A 587 21.07 -4.66 0.73
CA GLN A 587 20.56 -3.30 0.50
C GLN A 587 19.17 -3.31 -0.15
N MET A 588 18.23 -2.52 0.34
CA MET A 588 16.91 -2.39 -0.27
C MET A 588 17.02 -1.79 -1.69
N LEU A 589 16.54 -2.51 -2.71
CA LEU A 589 16.44 -2.02 -4.10
C LEU A 589 15.16 -1.20 -4.32
N GLY A 590 14.10 -1.56 -3.61
CA GLY A 590 12.80 -0.90 -3.63
C GLY A 590 11.71 -1.85 -3.12
N GLY A 591 10.63 -1.31 -2.58
CA GLY A 591 9.41 -2.08 -2.28
C GLY A 591 8.35 -1.81 -3.34
N SER A 592 7.41 -2.74 -3.52
CA SER A 592 6.14 -2.41 -4.17
C SER A 592 5.19 -1.84 -3.12
N ASP A 593 5.30 -0.53 -2.87
CA ASP A 593 4.35 0.25 -2.06
C ASP A 593 2.91 0.02 -2.55
N PHE A 594 2.08 -0.63 -1.73
CA PHE A 594 0.63 -0.78 -1.94
C PHE A 594 -0.14 -0.30 -0.70
N PRO A 595 -0.27 1.02 -0.48
CA PRO A 595 -0.62 1.57 0.83
C PRO A 595 -1.95 2.35 0.85
N ASP A 596 -2.98 1.72 1.41
CA ASP A 596 -4.12 2.39 2.05
C ASP A 596 -5.01 3.36 1.23
N ARG A 597 -5.99 3.94 1.95
CA ARG A 597 -7.01 4.87 1.45
C ARG A 597 -6.41 6.15 0.87
N ALA A 598 -6.72 6.43 -0.40
CA ALA A 598 -6.44 7.71 -1.02
C ALA A 598 -7.18 8.86 -0.30
N GLN A 599 -6.48 9.95 0.05
CA GLN A 599 -7.03 11.10 0.79
C GLN A 599 -6.86 12.47 0.12
N LYS A 600 -5.85 12.72 -0.73
CA LYS A 600 -5.79 13.97 -1.52
C LYS A 600 -5.54 13.69 -3.01
N VAL A 601 -6.23 14.38 -3.90
CA VAL A 601 -6.02 14.33 -5.35
C VAL A 601 -5.58 15.70 -5.84
N ALA A 602 -4.62 15.76 -6.77
CA ALA A 602 -4.29 16.95 -7.54
C ALA A 602 -4.05 16.55 -9.01
N ILE A 603 -4.00 17.48 -9.96
CA ILE A 603 -3.75 17.16 -11.37
C ILE A 603 -2.68 18.10 -11.92
N THR A 604 -1.81 17.53 -12.76
CA THR A 604 -0.57 18.16 -13.23
C THR A 604 -0.63 18.37 -14.75
N THR A 605 0.47 18.80 -15.39
CA THR A 605 0.64 18.67 -16.85
C THR A 605 0.62 17.21 -17.32
N ASP A 606 0.77 16.28 -16.38
CA ASP A 606 1.48 15.03 -16.56
C ASP A 606 0.63 13.81 -16.13
N GLY A 607 -0.36 14.02 -15.27
CA GLY A 607 -1.39 13.04 -14.88
C GLY A 607 -2.19 13.52 -13.66
N ILE A 608 -2.65 12.56 -12.83
CA ILE A 608 -3.47 12.77 -11.63
C ILE A 608 -2.68 12.42 -10.35
N ALA A 609 -2.14 13.40 -9.63
CA ALA A 609 -1.57 13.25 -8.28
C ALA A 609 -2.56 12.59 -7.29
N VAL A 610 -2.11 11.61 -6.48
CA VAL A 610 -2.88 10.96 -5.41
C VAL A 610 -2.01 10.78 -4.16
N ALA A 611 -2.44 11.31 -3.02
CA ALA A 611 -1.79 11.11 -1.73
C ALA A 611 -2.61 10.18 -0.84
N ASP A 612 -1.97 9.13 -0.32
CA ASP A 612 -2.49 8.27 0.77
C ASP A 612 -2.02 8.75 2.16
N LEU A 613 -2.15 7.90 3.18
CA LEU A 613 -1.82 8.16 4.59
C LEU A 613 -0.46 7.61 5.06
N ALA A 614 0.21 6.76 4.29
CA ALA A 614 1.37 5.97 4.74
C ALA A 614 2.64 6.19 3.88
N SER A 615 2.56 6.13 2.55
CA SER A 615 3.71 6.24 1.62
C SER A 615 3.74 7.55 0.82
N GLY A 616 2.62 8.27 0.72
CA GLY A 616 2.61 9.68 0.35
C GLY A 616 2.14 9.96 -1.08
N LEU A 617 2.86 10.82 -1.83
CA LEU A 617 2.35 11.33 -3.12
C LEU A 617 2.68 10.40 -4.31
N HIS A 618 1.83 9.39 -4.50
CA HIS A 618 1.55 8.82 -5.82
C HIS A 618 0.78 9.82 -6.70
N MET A 619 0.39 9.39 -7.90
CA MET A 619 0.25 10.25 -9.07
C MET A 619 -0.04 9.30 -10.26
N LEU A 620 -1.17 9.23 -11.03
CA LEU A 620 -1.68 8.37 -12.20
C LEU A 620 -1.46 8.89 -13.70
N PRO A 621 -0.81 8.19 -14.68
CA PRO A 621 -0.25 8.85 -15.89
C PRO A 621 -1.32 9.27 -16.89
N ARG A 622 -1.07 10.35 -17.63
CA ARG A 622 -2.09 10.89 -18.56
C ARG A 622 -2.48 9.95 -19.70
N HIS A 623 -1.53 9.26 -20.34
CA HIS A 623 -1.75 8.20 -21.34
C HIS A 623 -0.52 7.28 -21.48
N CYS A 624 -0.70 6.07 -22.01
CA CYS A 624 0.31 5.02 -22.04
C CYS A 624 1.44 5.21 -23.07
N GLY A 625 2.69 4.98 -22.63
CA GLY A 625 3.71 4.24 -23.38
C GLY A 625 4.87 5.03 -24.01
N GLN A 626 6.11 4.71 -23.59
CA GLN A 626 7.02 3.89 -24.43
C GLN A 626 8.30 3.47 -23.68
N VAL A 627 8.54 2.15 -23.64
CA VAL A 627 9.83 1.51 -23.34
C VAL A 627 10.59 1.30 -24.65
N VAL A 628 11.92 1.51 -24.71
CA VAL A 628 12.74 0.77 -25.68
C VAL A 628 14.21 0.59 -25.28
N GLY A 629 14.68 -0.65 -25.40
CA GLY A 629 16.09 -1.02 -25.41
C GLY A 629 16.28 -2.54 -25.47
N ARG A 630 15.86 -3.25 -26.52
CA ARG A 630 15.68 -2.80 -27.92
C ARG A 630 14.76 -3.73 -28.72
#